data_AF-A0A644ZUL5-F1
#
_entry.id   AF-A0A644ZUL5-F1
#
_cell.length_a   1.000
_cell.length_b   1.000
_cell.length_c   1.000
_cell.angle_alpha   90.00
_cell.angle_beta   90.00
_cell.angle_gamma   90.00
#
_symmetry.space_group_name_H-M   'P 1'
#
loop_
_entity.id
_entity.type
_entity.pdbx_description
1 polymer ?
#
loop_
_entity_poly.entity_id
_entity_poly.type
_entity_poly.pdbx_seq_one_letter_code
_entity_poly.pdbx_strand_id
1 'polypeptide(L)'
;MVLNFNPTTALKFYYKDSGYVSGQGASSTWVSVISGVLFGEWKGSFGDRALTAQAMGVKDSATVRTFYHPTVYEKLKKSQVLVVKNADSTAVTSGVADKNNMNVYELWGDVDNIAEENRYMEFRVRRYEGK
;
A
#
# COMPACT_ATOMS: atom_id res chain seq x y z
N MET A 1 -27.40 -1.59 -6.34
CA MET A 1 -26.29 -2.06 -5.49
C MET A 1 -25.76 -0.85 -4.73
N VAL A 2 -25.97 -0.78 -3.42
CA VAL A 2 -25.43 0.34 -2.61
C VAL A 2 -23.97 0.02 -2.32
N LEU A 3 -23.07 0.93 -2.69
CA LEU A 3 -21.66 0.85 -2.35
C LEU A 3 -21.50 1.26 -0.87
N ASN A 4 -21.00 0.35 -0.03
CA ASN A 4 -20.83 0.58 1.41
C ASN A 4 -19.58 1.42 1.77
N PHE A 5 -18.88 1.96 0.78
CA PHE A 5 -17.71 2.83 0.93
C PHE A 5 -17.56 3.73 -0.30
N ASN A 6 -16.78 4.81 -0.18
CA ASN A 6 -16.61 5.81 -1.23
C ASN A 6 -15.26 5.66 -1.98
N PRO A 7 -15.19 4.92 -3.11
CA PRO A 7 -13.94 4.64 -3.83
C PRO A 7 -13.50 5.81 -4.72
N THR A 8 -13.04 6.91 -4.14
CA THR A 8 -12.61 8.10 -4.90
C THR A 8 -11.11 8.17 -5.14
N THR A 9 -10.31 7.43 -4.37
CA THR A 9 -8.85 7.52 -4.43
C THR A 9 -8.31 6.44 -5.35
N ALA A 10 -7.54 6.83 -6.37
CA ALA A 10 -6.83 5.89 -7.23
C ALA A 10 -5.61 5.31 -6.51
N LEU A 11 -5.43 3.99 -6.58
CA LEU A 11 -4.39 3.24 -5.87
C LEU A 11 -3.60 2.39 -6.87
N LYS A 12 -2.27 2.48 -6.78
CA LYS A 12 -1.35 1.53 -7.41
C LYS A 12 -0.66 0.70 -6.34
N PHE A 13 -0.37 -0.55 -6.68
CA PHE A 13 0.24 -1.51 -5.75
C PHE A 13 1.54 -2.00 -6.35
N TYR A 14 2.61 -2.01 -5.56
CA TYR A 14 3.90 -2.55 -5.92
C TYR A 14 4.33 -3.55 -4.86
N TYR A 15 4.89 -4.69 -5.27
CA TYR A 15 5.51 -5.61 -4.32
C TYR A 15 7.03 -5.56 -4.46
N LYS A 16 7.72 -5.82 -3.36
CA LYS A 16 9.17 -5.94 -3.36
C LYS A 16 9.55 -7.30 -3.91
N ASP A 17 10.16 -7.30 -5.08
CA ASP A 17 10.79 -8.49 -5.64
C ASP A 17 12.25 -8.52 -5.18
N SER A 18 12.65 -9.58 -4.47
CA SER A 18 14.01 -9.74 -3.98
C SER A 18 14.62 -10.99 -4.60
N GLY A 19 15.68 -10.81 -5.37
CA GLY A 19 16.43 -11.88 -6.01
C GLY A 19 17.89 -11.84 -5.59
N TYR A 20 18.53 -13.01 -5.61
CA TYR A 20 19.98 -13.08 -5.49
C TYR A 20 20.61 -13.02 -6.88
N VAL A 21 21.46 -12.01 -7.11
CA VAL A 21 22.27 -11.92 -8.32
C VAL A 21 23.68 -12.34 -7.96
N SER A 22 24.14 -13.46 -8.52
CA SER A 22 25.50 -13.96 -8.29
C SER A 22 26.53 -12.89 -8.66
N GLY A 23 27.39 -12.55 -7.71
CA GLY A 23 28.41 -11.49 -7.86
C GLY A 23 27.97 -10.06 -7.51
N GLN A 24 26.67 -9.78 -7.31
CA GLN A 24 26.16 -8.47 -6.87
C GLN A 24 25.43 -8.51 -5.52
N GLY A 25 25.12 -9.70 -5.01
CA GLY A 25 24.42 -9.88 -3.73
C GLY A 25 22.90 -9.80 -3.87
N ALA A 26 22.22 -9.45 -2.77
CA ALA A 26 20.77 -9.32 -2.75
C ALA A 26 20.35 -8.03 -3.48
N SER A 27 19.59 -8.18 -4.58
CA SER A 27 18.95 -7.07 -5.28
C SER A 27 17.47 -7.02 -4.92
N SER A 28 16.92 -5.81 -4.76
CA SER A 28 15.48 -5.64 -4.55
C SER A 28 14.93 -4.54 -5.44
N THR A 29 13.85 -4.85 -6.16
CA THR A 29 13.15 -3.91 -7.04
C THR A 29 11.66 -3.90 -6.71
N TRP A 30 11.00 -2.76 -6.96
CA TRP A 30 9.55 -2.63 -6.81
C TRP A 30 8.87 -2.90 -8.14
N VAL A 31 8.02 -3.94 -8.16
CA VAL A 31 7.31 -4.39 -9.36
C VAL A 31 5.81 -4.17 -9.16
N SER A 32 5.14 -3.63 -10.19
CA SER A 32 3.69 -3.39 -10.12
C SER A 32 2.93 -4.72 -9.97
N VAL A 33 2.00 -4.77 -9.01
CA VAL A 33 1.17 -5.97 -8.77
C VAL A 33 0.12 -6.13 -9.88
N ILE A 34 -0.41 -5.02 -10.40
CA ILE A 34 -1.37 -4.95 -11.48
C ILE A 34 -0.96 -3.86 -12.48
N SER A 35 -1.38 -3.98 -13.74
CA SER A 35 -1.14 -2.92 -14.75
C SER A 35 -2.07 -1.72 -14.59
N GLY A 36 -3.19 -1.89 -13.91
CA GLY A 36 -4.23 -0.88 -13.73
C GLY A 36 -4.15 -0.15 -12.40
N VAL A 37 -5.20 0.62 -12.12
CA VAL A 37 -5.44 1.27 -10.83
C VAL A 37 -6.66 0.64 -10.18
N LEU A 38 -6.64 0.48 -8.86
CA LEU A 38 -7.86 0.22 -8.11
C LEU A 38 -8.35 1.50 -7.47
N PHE A 39 -9.66 1.64 -7.35
CA PHE A 39 -10.24 2.75 -6.60
C PHE A 39 -10.59 2.29 -5.19
N GLY A 40 -10.25 3.11 -4.21
CA GLY A 40 -10.46 2.82 -2.80
C GLY A 40 -10.87 4.06 -2.01
N GLU A 41 -11.46 3.81 -0.86
CA GLU A 41 -11.66 4.82 0.17
C GLU A 41 -10.38 4.92 0.99
N TRP A 42 -9.91 6.16 1.18
CA TRP A 42 -8.71 6.47 1.96
C TRP A 42 -9.12 7.22 3.22
N LYS A 43 -9.01 6.58 4.39
CA LYS A 43 -9.29 7.21 5.69
C LYS A 43 -7.99 7.42 6.45
N GLY A 44 -7.59 8.68 6.62
CA GLY A 44 -6.44 9.02 7.46
C GLY A 44 -6.65 8.54 8.91
N SER A 45 -5.56 8.26 9.61
CA SER A 45 -5.59 8.01 11.04
C SER A 45 -5.76 9.32 11.81
N PHE A 46 -6.58 9.31 12.86
CA PHE A 46 -6.82 10.47 13.73
C PHE A 46 -6.76 10.07 15.22
N GLY A 47 -6.62 11.06 16.11
CA GLY A 47 -6.65 10.86 17.57
C GLY A 47 -5.50 9.98 18.07
N ASP A 48 -5.79 9.12 19.05
CA ASP A 48 -4.78 8.26 19.72
C ASP A 48 -4.01 7.36 18.77
N ARG A 49 -4.64 6.93 17.66
CA ARG A 49 -3.98 6.12 16.63
C ARG A 49 -2.90 6.90 15.89
N ALA A 50 -3.17 8.16 15.57
CA ALA A 50 -2.18 9.03 14.95
C ALA A 50 -1.03 9.34 15.93
N LEU A 51 -1.34 9.61 17.20
CA LEU A 51 -0.34 9.86 18.24
C LEU A 51 0.56 8.65 18.48
N THR A 52 -0.01 7.45 18.55
CA THR A 52 0.75 6.19 18.71
C THR A 52 1.64 5.93 17.50
N ALA A 53 1.14 6.17 16.28
CA ALA A 53 1.92 6.03 15.06
C ALA A 53 3.09 7.03 15.03
N GLN A 54 2.85 8.28 15.41
CA GLN A 54 3.89 9.31 15.50
C GLN A 54 4.99 8.94 16.50
N ALA A 55 4.65 8.33 17.63
CA ALA A 55 5.64 7.84 18.60
C ALA A 55 6.58 6.76 18.00
N MET A 56 6.14 6.04 16.96
CA MET A 56 6.94 5.06 16.21
C MET A 56 7.68 5.68 15.00
N GLY A 57 7.70 7.02 14.88
CA GLY A 57 8.31 7.72 13.76
C GLY A 57 7.50 7.65 12.45
N VAL A 58 6.23 7.21 12.51
CA VAL A 58 5.32 7.23 11.36
C VAL A 58 4.80 8.65 11.18
N LYS A 59 5.08 9.25 10.02
CA LYS A 59 4.65 10.61 9.68
C LYS A 59 3.17 10.67 9.33
N ASP A 60 2.68 9.66 8.61
CA ASP A 60 1.29 9.57 8.21
C ASP A 60 0.85 8.10 8.12
N SER A 61 -0.40 7.82 8.44
CA SER A 61 -0.98 6.49 8.29
C SER A 61 -2.45 6.57 7.91
N ALA A 62 -2.94 5.54 7.23
CA ALA A 62 -4.31 5.49 6.77
C ALA A 62 -4.85 4.06 6.79
N THR A 63 -6.16 3.95 6.96
CA THR A 63 -6.93 2.74 6.66
C THR A 63 -7.50 2.87 5.26
N VAL A 64 -7.22 1.87 4.42
CA VAL A 64 -7.63 1.84 3.02
C VAL A 64 -8.62 0.71 2.83
N ARG A 65 -9.74 1.01 2.19
CA ARG A 65 -10.74 0.02 1.79
C ARG A 65 -10.92 0.05 0.28
N THR A 66 -10.80 -1.10 -0.38
CA THR A 66 -10.95 -1.21 -1.84
C THR A 66 -11.68 -2.49 -2.23
N PHE A 67 -12.03 -2.62 -3.50
CA PHE A 67 -12.64 -3.83 -4.03
C PHE A 67 -11.69 -5.02 -3.92
N TYR A 68 -12.25 -6.20 -3.64
CA TYR A 68 -11.45 -7.41 -3.63
C TYR A 68 -10.82 -7.66 -5.01
N HIS A 69 -9.52 -7.89 -5.01
CA HIS A 69 -8.77 -8.27 -6.20
C HIS A 69 -7.79 -9.38 -5.81
N PRO A 70 -7.96 -10.62 -6.30
CA PRO A 70 -7.25 -11.79 -5.78
C PRO A 70 -5.73 -11.64 -5.85
N THR A 71 -5.20 -11.14 -6.96
CA THR A 71 -3.75 -10.89 -7.11
C THR A 71 -3.20 -9.88 -6.10
N VAL A 72 -3.96 -8.82 -5.82
CA VAL A 72 -3.56 -7.78 -4.87
C VAL A 72 -3.66 -8.34 -3.44
N TYR A 73 -4.74 -9.04 -3.12
CA TYR A 73 -4.95 -9.70 -1.83
C TYR A 73 -3.79 -10.65 -1.48
N GLU A 74 -3.45 -11.55 -2.41
CA GLU A 74 -2.36 -12.52 -2.21
C GLU A 74 -1.02 -11.85 -1.98
N LYS A 75 -0.71 -10.76 -2.72
CA LYS A 75 0.53 -10.01 -2.55
C LYS A 75 0.57 -9.24 -1.23
N LEU A 76 -0.56 -8.64 -0.82
CA LEU A 76 -0.68 -7.97 0.48
C LEU A 76 -0.45 -8.94 1.66
N LYS A 77 -0.84 -10.22 1.54
CA LYS A 77 -0.57 -11.23 2.59
C LYS A 77 0.86 -11.74 2.61
N LYS A 78 1.51 -11.87 1.46
CA LYS A 78 2.76 -12.65 1.32
C LYS A 78 4.02 -11.81 1.15
N SER A 79 3.89 -10.54 0.81
CA SER A 79 5.02 -9.73 0.36
C SER A 79 5.02 -8.36 1.02
N GLN A 80 6.19 -7.72 1.04
CA GLN A 80 6.26 -6.29 1.32
C GLN A 80 5.62 -5.54 0.16
N VAL A 81 4.59 -4.74 0.44
CA VAL A 81 3.83 -4.00 -0.57
C VAL A 81 3.91 -2.51 -0.30
N LEU A 82 4.15 -1.75 -1.36
CA LEU A 82 3.90 -0.31 -1.41
C LEU A 82 2.55 -0.04 -2.04
N VAL A 83 1.84 0.90 -1.43
CA VAL A 83 0.58 1.44 -1.91
C VAL A 83 0.81 2.90 -2.27
N VAL A 84 0.62 3.22 -3.54
CA VAL A 84 0.78 4.56 -4.08
C VAL A 84 -0.60 5.21 -4.21
N LYS A 85 -0.79 6.29 -3.45
CA LYS A 85 -1.99 7.12 -3.47
C LYS A 85 -2.06 7.96 -4.76
N ASN A 86 -3.28 8.26 -5.21
CA ASN A 86 -3.56 9.06 -6.41
C ASN A 86 -2.93 8.53 -7.71
N ALA A 87 -2.52 7.27 -7.74
CA ALA A 87 -1.82 6.64 -8.86
C ALA A 87 -0.60 7.43 -9.38
N ASP A 88 0.06 8.20 -8.50
CA ASP A 88 1.19 9.07 -8.82
C ASP A 88 2.29 8.30 -9.60
N SER A 89 2.62 8.79 -10.80
CA SER A 89 3.60 8.16 -11.68
C SER A 89 5.05 8.40 -11.25
N THR A 90 5.29 9.36 -10.35
CA THR A 90 6.64 9.69 -9.85
C THR A 90 7.05 8.85 -8.64
N ALA A 91 6.08 8.18 -8.01
CA ALA A 91 6.25 7.42 -6.77
C ALA A 91 7.23 6.24 -6.88
N VAL A 92 7.31 5.60 -8.05
CA VAL A 92 8.24 4.51 -8.32
C VAL A 92 8.83 4.71 -9.70
N THR A 93 10.13 4.98 -9.77
CA THR A 93 10.87 5.19 -11.02
C THR A 93 11.95 4.14 -11.15
N SER A 94 11.99 3.44 -12.30
CA SER A 94 12.99 2.39 -12.58
C SER A 94 13.09 1.31 -11.50
N GLY A 95 11.96 0.92 -10.89
CA GLY A 95 11.91 -0.08 -9.83
C GLY A 95 12.38 0.41 -8.45
N VAL A 96 12.66 1.71 -8.31
CA VAL A 96 13.04 2.36 -7.05
C VAL A 96 11.89 3.24 -6.57
N ALA A 97 11.43 3.02 -5.36
CA ALA A 97 10.38 3.84 -4.75
C ALA A 97 10.98 5.11 -4.15
N ASP A 98 10.37 6.26 -4.45
CA ASP A 98 10.71 7.53 -3.82
C ASP A 98 10.05 7.62 -2.44
N LYS A 99 10.84 7.36 -1.39
CA LYS A 99 10.37 7.41 0.00
C LYS A 99 10.00 8.82 0.48
N ASN A 100 10.46 9.86 -0.22
CA ASN A 100 10.12 11.24 0.10
C ASN A 100 8.78 11.67 -0.52
N ASN A 101 8.27 10.90 -1.48
CA ASN A 101 6.99 11.17 -2.10
C ASN A 101 5.84 10.99 -1.09
N MET A 102 4.99 12.01 -0.97
CA MET A 102 3.86 12.02 -0.05
C MET A 102 2.78 10.98 -0.36
N ASN A 103 2.76 10.45 -1.57
CA ASN A 103 1.82 9.44 -2.04
C ASN A 103 2.34 8.01 -1.84
N VAL A 104 3.57 7.81 -1.36
CA VAL A 104 4.16 6.48 -1.16
C VAL A 104 3.95 6.01 0.28
N TYR A 105 3.23 4.90 0.43
CA TYR A 105 2.98 4.27 1.72
C TYR A 105 3.35 2.79 1.70
N GLU A 106 3.86 2.28 2.81
CA GLU A 106 4.10 0.86 3.05
C GLU A 106 2.89 0.21 3.72
N LEU A 107 2.60 -1.03 3.35
CA LEU A 107 1.63 -1.85 4.07
C LEU A 107 2.02 -1.95 5.56
N TRP A 108 1.04 -1.70 6.42
CA TRP A 108 1.22 -1.70 7.87
C TRP A 108 0.21 -2.61 8.55
N GLY A 109 0.61 -3.85 8.81
CA GLY A 109 -0.26 -4.89 9.36
C GLY A 109 -0.91 -5.72 8.26
N ASP A 110 -1.85 -6.58 8.68
CA ASP A 110 -2.47 -7.55 7.79
C ASP A 110 -3.59 -6.94 6.93
N VAL A 111 -3.92 -7.64 5.84
CA VAL A 111 -5.10 -7.37 5.01
C VAL A 111 -6.26 -8.25 5.45
N ASP A 112 -7.40 -7.62 5.67
CA ASP A 112 -8.66 -8.28 5.98
C ASP A 112 -9.54 -8.38 4.73
N ASN A 113 -10.23 -9.52 4.59
CA ASN A 113 -11.27 -9.72 3.59
C ASN A 113 -12.61 -9.49 4.28
N ILE A 114 -13.18 -8.31 4.12
CA ILE A 114 -14.33 -7.88 4.92
C ILE A 114 -15.50 -8.86 4.73
N ALA A 115 -15.94 -9.46 5.84
CA ALA A 115 -17.01 -10.45 5.91
C ALA A 115 -16.75 -11.75 5.10
N GLU A 116 -15.51 -12.01 4.67
CA GLU A 116 -15.11 -13.22 3.91
C GLU A 116 -15.87 -13.46 2.59
N GLU A 117 -16.71 -12.53 2.15
CA GLU A 117 -17.51 -12.65 0.93
C GLU A 117 -16.71 -12.33 -0.36
N ASN A 118 -15.40 -12.05 -0.27
CA ASN A 118 -14.56 -11.61 -1.40
C ASN A 118 -15.10 -10.36 -2.10
N ARG A 119 -15.69 -9.44 -1.34
CA ARG A 119 -16.28 -8.20 -1.90
C ARG A 119 -15.35 -7.02 -1.75
N TYR A 120 -14.75 -6.87 -0.57
CA TYR A 120 -13.89 -5.75 -0.22
C TYR A 120 -12.68 -6.20 0.59
N MET A 121 -11.58 -5.47 0.46
CA MET A 121 -10.40 -5.64 1.29
C MET A 121 -10.18 -4.39 2.12
N GLU A 122 -9.80 -4.56 3.37
CA GLU A 122 -9.36 -3.49 4.26
C GLU A 122 -7.94 -3.76 4.74
N PHE A 123 -7.09 -2.74 4.67
CA PHE A 123 -5.72 -2.83 5.17
C PHE A 123 -5.27 -1.45 5.64
N ARG A 124 -4.19 -1.42 6.41
CA ARG A 124 -3.60 -0.17 6.88
C ARG A 124 -2.27 0.07 6.20
N VAL A 125 -1.96 1.34 5.99
CA VAL A 125 -0.72 1.78 5.36
C VAL A 125 -0.08 2.87 6.18
N ARG A 126 1.24 2.98 6.09
CA ARG A 126 2.04 3.98 6.81
C ARG A 126 3.11 4.60 5.92
N ARG A 127 3.49 5.82 6.23
CA ARG A 127 4.61 6.53 5.62
C ARG A 127 5.55 7.00 6.71
N TYR A 128 6.83 6.68 6.55
CA TYR A 128 7.89 7.17 7.42
C TYR A 128 8.37 8.54 6.95
N GLU A 129 9.02 9.28 7.84
CA GLU A 129 9.78 10.45 7.42
C GLU A 129 10.97 10.01 6.56
N GLY A 130 11.21 10.73 5.47
CA GLY A 130 12.37 10.51 4.61
C GLY A 130 13.65 10.59 5.44
N LYS A 131 14.48 9.55 5.37
CA LYS A 131 15.88 9.64 5.79
C LYS A 131 16.71 10.16 4.64
#